data_AF-A0A1H9Z687-F1
#
_entry.id   AF-A0A1H9Z687-F1
#
_cell.length_a   1.000
_cell.length_b   1.000
_cell.length_c   1.000
_cell.angle_alpha   90.00
_cell.angle_beta   90.00
_cell.angle_gamma   90.00
#
_symmetry.space_group_name_H-M   'P 1'
#
loop_
_entity.id
_entity.type
_entity.pdbx_description
1 polymer ?
#
loop_
_entity_poly.entity_id
_entity_poly.type
_entity_poly.pdbx_seq_one_letter_code
_entity_poly.pdbx_strand_id
1 'polypeptide(L)'
;MNCQCTFTKDTNRRLIHDEGVFFNEISGEYYDSKIRLIIDCLKEGMSKEEVRIACDVDSDSNEAGYIFWTTFEEDSCAICSFN
;
A
#
# COMPACT_ATOMS: atom_id res chain seq x y z
N MET A 1 8.49 7.58 -17.94
CA MET A 1 7.87 6.28 -17.62
C MET A 1 8.44 5.82 -16.28
N ASN A 2 7.71 6.03 -15.19
CA ASN A 2 8.06 5.45 -13.89
C ASN A 2 6.89 4.57 -13.46
N CYS A 3 7.00 3.25 -13.67
CA CYS A 3 6.08 2.29 -13.06
C CYS A 3 6.41 2.24 -11.56
N GLN A 4 5.81 3.16 -10.80
CA GLN A 4 6.11 3.43 -9.39
C GLN A 4 5.71 2.25 -8.49
N CYS A 5 4.84 1.35 -8.97
CA CYS A 5 4.35 0.17 -8.27
C CYS A 5 5.41 -0.91 -8.00
N THR A 6 6.60 -0.81 -8.61
CA THR A 6 7.69 -1.78 -8.42
C THR A 6 8.65 -1.42 -7.28
N PHE A 7 8.48 -0.23 -6.67
CA PHE A 7 9.32 0.25 -5.58
C PHE A 7 8.49 0.57 -4.34
N THR A 8 9.02 0.24 -3.18
CA THR A 8 8.42 0.67 -1.90
C THR A 8 8.56 2.18 -1.73
N LYS A 9 7.52 2.87 -1.29
CA LYS A 9 7.56 4.33 -1.09
C LYS A 9 8.52 4.78 0.01
N ASP A 10 8.66 4.00 1.08
CA ASP A 10 9.46 4.39 2.26
C ASP A 10 10.97 4.16 2.10
N THR A 11 11.38 3.04 1.48
CA THR A 11 12.81 2.72 1.29
C THR A 11 13.29 2.93 -0.15
N ASN A 12 12.38 3.19 -1.09
CA ASN A 12 12.65 3.26 -2.53
C ASN A 12 13.38 2.01 -3.05
N ARG A 13 13.13 0.85 -2.44
CA ARG A 13 13.71 -0.43 -2.82
C ARG A 13 12.80 -1.13 -3.83
N ARG A 14 13.43 -1.80 -4.80
CA ARG A 14 12.71 -2.63 -5.77
C ARG A 14 12.14 -3.88 -5.10
N LEU A 15 10.88 -4.17 -5.41
CA LEU A 15 10.19 -5.37 -4.99
C LEU A 15 10.53 -6.57 -5.87
N ILE A 16 10.56 -7.75 -5.25
CA ILE A 16 10.78 -9.04 -5.88
C ILE A 16 9.47 -9.82 -5.86
N HIS A 17 9.21 -10.65 -6.88
CA HIS A 17 8.06 -11.55 -6.89
C HIS A 17 7.95 -12.37 -5.61
N ASP A 18 6.72 -12.55 -5.11
CA ASP A 18 6.38 -13.22 -3.85
C ASP A 18 6.93 -12.56 -2.58
N GLU A 19 7.48 -11.35 -2.68
CA GLU A 19 8.02 -10.65 -1.52
C GLU A 19 6.91 -10.07 -0.64
N GLY A 20 7.03 -10.30 0.68
CA GLY A 20 6.07 -9.80 1.66
C GLY A 20 6.21 -8.31 1.92
N VAL A 21 5.13 -7.57 1.76
CA VAL A 21 5.08 -6.10 1.82
C VAL A 21 3.77 -5.61 2.41
N PHE A 22 3.72 -4.35 2.83
CA PHE A 22 2.46 -3.67 3.16
C PHE A 22 1.97 -2.89 1.95
N PHE A 23 0.67 -2.99 1.66
CA PHE A 23 0.03 -2.31 0.55
C PHE A 23 -1.06 -1.37 1.05
N ASN A 24 -1.10 -0.17 0.49
CA ASN A 24 -2.21 0.76 0.63
C ASN A 24 -3.02 0.74 -0.66
N GLU A 25 -4.22 0.18 -0.62
CA GLU A 25 -5.08 0.02 -1.80
C GLU A 25 -5.59 1.36 -2.34
N ILE A 26 -5.74 2.39 -1.48
CA ILE A 26 -6.18 3.72 -1.93
C ILE A 26 -5.13 4.39 -2.81
N SER A 27 -3.86 4.36 -2.39
CA SER A 27 -2.79 5.03 -3.12
C SER A 27 -2.10 4.13 -4.15
N GLY A 28 -2.32 2.81 -4.07
CA GLY A 28 -1.64 1.83 -4.93
C GLY A 28 -0.14 1.70 -4.62
N GLU A 29 0.26 2.03 -3.40
CA GLU A 29 1.67 2.09 -2.99
C GLU A 29 2.06 0.95 -2.06
N TYR A 30 3.28 0.45 -2.25
CA TYR A 30 3.88 -0.56 -1.39
C TYR A 30 4.84 0.06 -0.37
N TYR A 31 4.97 -0.59 0.78
CA TYR A 31 5.84 -0.16 1.88
C TYR A 31 6.52 -1.39 2.49
N ASP A 32 7.79 -1.24 2.86
CA ASP A 32 8.48 -2.24 3.69
C ASP A 32 7.99 -2.17 5.15
N SER A 33 7.63 -0.97 5.62
CA SER A 33 7.23 -0.72 7.01
C SER A 33 5.77 -0.27 7.14
N LYS A 34 4.95 -1.06 7.86
CA LYS A 34 3.58 -0.66 8.25
C LYS A 34 3.56 0.68 9.00
N ILE A 35 4.58 0.95 9.83
CA ILE A 35 4.67 2.20 10.60
C ILE A 35 4.87 3.40 9.66
N ARG A 36 5.71 3.26 8.62
CA ARG A 36 5.93 4.33 7.65
C ARG A 36 4.68 4.61 6.83
N LEU A 37 3.99 3.56 6.39
CA LEU A 37 2.69 3.66 5.74
C LEU A 37 1.70 4.46 6.60
N ILE A 38 1.51 4.08 7.87
CA ILE A 38 0.62 4.77 8.81
C ILE A 38 1.01 6.25 8.98
N ILE A 39 2.31 6.55 9.10
CA ILE A 39 2.78 7.93 9.24
C ILE A 39 2.42 8.76 8.01
N ASP A 40 2.55 8.20 6.81
CA ASP A 40 2.25 8.91 5.57
C ASP A 40 0.75 9.13 5.41
N CYS A 41 -0.10 8.15 5.73
CA CYS A 41 -1.56 8.34 5.79
C CYS A 41 -1.97 9.52 6.69
N LEU A 42 -1.36 9.62 7.88
CA LEU A 42 -1.63 10.72 8.82
C LEU A 42 -1.16 12.08 8.27
N LYS A 43 -0.05 12.11 7.53
CA LYS A 43 0.46 13.35 6.90
C LYS A 43 -0.39 13.78 5.70
N GLU A 44 -0.96 12.83 4.98
CA GLU A 44 -1.84 13.05 3.83
C GLU A 44 -3.25 13.50 4.27
N GLY A 45 -3.51 13.56 5.58
CA GLY A 45 -4.70 14.18 6.16
C GLY A 45 -5.70 13.21 6.77
N MET A 46 -5.42 11.91 6.76
CA MET A 46 -6.26 10.94 7.45
C MET A 46 -6.22 11.16 8.95
N SER A 47 -7.39 11.08 9.58
CA SER A 47 -7.51 11.05 11.03
C SER A 47 -7.01 9.72 11.60
N LYS A 48 -6.68 9.73 12.89
CA LYS A 48 -6.24 8.51 13.61
C LYS A 48 -7.32 7.42 13.59
N GLU A 49 -8.59 7.80 13.60
CA GLU A 49 -9.69 6.83 13.59
C GLU A 49 -9.86 6.20 12.20
N GLU A 50 -9.75 6.99 11.13
CA GLU A 50 -9.74 6.46 9.76
C GLU A 50 -8.56 5.50 9.55
N VAL A 51 -7.36 5.83 10.03
CA VAL A 51 -6.21 4.92 9.95
C VAL A 51 -6.42 3.64 10.76
N ARG A 52 -7.11 3.73 11.91
CA ARG A 52 -7.44 2.58 12.74
C ARG A 52 -8.37 1.62 12.00
N ILE A 53 -9.43 2.16 11.38
CA ILE A 53 -10.39 1.40 10.56
C ILE A 53 -9.69 0.82 9.33
N ALA A 54 -8.84 1.60 8.65
CA ALA A 54 -8.10 1.17 7.47
C ALA A 54 -7.18 -0.04 7.74
N CYS A 55 -6.66 -0.15 8.96
CA CYS A 55 -5.83 -1.28 9.40
C CYS A 55 -6.62 -2.47 9.95
N ASP A 56 -7.94 -2.34 10.11
CA ASP A 56 -8.82 -3.35 10.68
C ASP A 56 -9.40 -4.21 9.56
N VAL A 57 -8.91 -5.44 9.46
CA VAL A 57 -9.24 -6.37 8.36
C VAL A 57 -10.54 -7.13 8.63
N ASP A 58 -10.99 -7.14 9.90
CA ASP A 58 -12.18 -7.86 10.39
C ASP A 58 -13.36 -6.93 10.67
N SER A 59 -13.33 -5.69 10.19
CA SER A 59 -14.42 -4.76 10.44
C SER A 59 -15.67 -5.16 9.66
N ASP A 60 -16.71 -5.65 10.36
CA ASP A 60 -18.07 -5.90 9.84
C ASP A 60 -18.78 -4.64 9.32
N SER A 61 -18.13 -3.47 9.37
CA SER A 61 -18.57 -2.29 8.64
C SER A 61 -18.48 -2.52 7.13
N ASN A 62 -19.39 -1.94 6.36
CA ASN A 62 -19.30 -1.88 4.89
C ASN A 62 -18.04 -1.15 4.35
N GLU A 63 -17.06 -0.88 5.20
CA GLU A 63 -15.75 -0.30 4.92
C GLU A 63 -14.71 -1.32 5.39
N ALA A 64 -14.29 -2.22 4.49
CA ALA A 64 -13.16 -3.10 4.76
C ALA A 64 -11.87 -2.26 4.85
N GLY A 65 -10.95 -2.64 5.73
CA GLY A 65 -9.64 -2.01 5.81
C GLY A 65 -8.88 -2.12 4.48
N TYR A 66 -8.32 -1.00 4.00
CA TYR A 66 -7.56 -0.89 2.74
C TYR A 66 -6.04 -0.85 2.94
N ILE A 67 -5.56 -1.10 4.16
CA ILE A 67 -4.14 -1.24 4.51
C ILE A 67 -3.89 -2.65 5.01
N PHE A 68 -3.20 -3.46 4.21
CA PHE A 68 -2.97 -4.87 4.53
C PHE A 68 -1.56 -5.34 4.14
N TRP A 69 -1.17 -6.46 4.74
CA TRP A 69 0.03 -7.17 4.31
C TRP A 69 -0.32 -8.06 3.12
N THR A 70 0.54 -8.08 2.11
CA THR A 70 0.37 -8.90 0.90
C THR A 70 1.73 -9.36 0.37
N THR A 71 1.73 -10.28 -0.57
CA THR A 71 2.89 -10.62 -1.40
C THR A 71 2.86 -9.83 -2.70
N PHE A 72 4.02 -9.37 -3.16
CA PHE A 72 4.12 -8.65 -4.42
C PHE A 72 3.97 -9.60 -5.62
N GLU A 73 2.92 -9.39 -6.40
CA GLU A 73 2.67 -10.11 -7.66
C GLU A 73 3.04 -9.21 -8.85
N GLU A 74 4.04 -9.61 -9.64
CA GLU A 74 4.56 -8.83 -10.79
C GLU A 74 3.49 -8.51 -11.86
N ASP A 75 2.43 -9.32 -11.93
CA ASP A 75 1.34 -9.17 -12.90
C ASP A 75 0.51 -7.88 -12.69
N SER A 76 0.60 -7.25 -11.51
CA SER A 76 -0.08 -5.99 -11.18
C SER A 76 0.54 -4.76 -11.86
N CYS A 77 1.71 -4.90 -12.50
CA CYS A 77 2.43 -3.81 -13.16
C CYS A 77 2.12 -3.68 -14.68
N ALA A 78 1.00 -4.23 -15.14
CA ALA A 78 0.59 -4.23 -16.55
C ALA A 78 -0.09 -2.93 -17.05
N ILE A 79 -0.12 -1.87 -16.24
CA ILE A 79 -0.67 -0.55 -16.64
C ILE A 79 0.43 0.51 -16.64
N CYS A 80 1.55 0.24 -17.33
CA CYS A 80 2.35 1.30 -17.91
C CYS A 80 1.85 1.50 -19.35
N SER A 81 0.79 2.30 -19.51
CA SER A 81 0.18 2.63 -20.80
C SER A 81 1.24 3.10 -21.79
N PHE A 82 1.35 2.36 -22.89
CA PHE A 82 2.08 2.78 -24.08
C PHE A 82 1.46 4.08 -24.62
N ASN A 83 2.25 5.15 -24.61
CA ASN A 83 2.07 6.31 -25.47
C ASN A 83 3.42 6.67 -26.06
#